data_AF-A0A9P6H0H1-F1
#
_entry.id   AF-A0A9P6H0H1-F1
#
_cell.length_a   1.000
_cell.length_b   1.000
_cell.length_c   1.000
_cell.angle_alpha   90.00
_cell.angle_beta   90.00
_cell.angle_gamma   90.00
#
_symmetry.space_group_name_H-M   'P 1'
#
loop_
_entity.id
_entity.type
_entity.pdbx_description
1 polymer ?
#
loop_
_entity_poly.entity_id
_entity_poly.type
_entity_poly.pdbx_seq_one_letter_code
_entity_poly.pdbx_strand_id
1 'polypeptide(L)'
;MRFQKYLKRNIYKPYRYYYLDYEILKNHIKPDFGPEDEEIFKSMLDENFSRVFGFVDSKQTELNRRCDQLYKSTYTNKLNLKITALSEEMRNFSEFIRINVVGFKKILSRHDKKTQFNLMGEYKSKLKEKIRNLESLDDLIYNSSKVVLKNSKIKTKKESGTTFIRRTDKYWVHKDNINSLKFFILQNLPIYVFTQNKDVQDFESWNKDTHDTKVSSVYLDNENFDLYTDRIHKVQNAEAIRIRWYGSTVPDVVFIERKRHEESWTGESSKKLRFMIHERNVNGFMAGRDVWEDVKSLNGEEVRELYTEIQNKIVQQKLRPVVRTYYKRQAFQLPNDSSVRLSLDTELCMIKETNSSFSWRREDVNTEYPFLQLPKSEIVRFPHGILEIKTQGVDETKPDWINELVSGPLIEHVHKFSKYLHGCAVLYPMISEIPYWLPQMATSIKKDSWDSEEGYKEFENGVLIDIPPKETFNSTLNSTINTLNTTDTINSELISPIDTHGKKIAIPVRVEPKVFFANERTFLSWVQFAIFLGGIGTAMLGLGESKAGFSGIILITVSVIFSFYSLYLYLWRAGMIRKRHPGPYDDIYGPPVLVCVFLLAMALSIIYKFPLKRI
;
A
#
# COMPACT_ATOMS: atom_id res chain seq x y z
N MET A 1 23.27 13.00 -3.83
CA MET A 1 24.55 13.13 -3.05
C MET A 1 25.43 11.92 -3.29
N ARG A 2 26.68 12.06 -3.76
CA ARG A 2 27.56 10.88 -4.00
C ARG A 2 27.72 9.98 -2.76
N PHE A 3 27.69 8.65 -2.94
CA PHE A 3 27.77 7.66 -1.84
C PHE A 3 28.94 7.88 -0.88
N GLN A 4 30.12 8.24 -1.37
CA GLN A 4 31.28 8.57 -0.53
C GLN A 4 30.99 9.69 0.48
N LYS A 5 30.30 10.76 0.04
CA LYS A 5 29.92 11.88 0.91
C LYS A 5 28.84 11.45 1.90
N TYR A 6 27.92 10.57 1.46
CA TYR A 6 26.93 9.97 2.35
C TYR A 6 27.59 9.13 3.44
N LEU A 7 28.48 8.20 3.09
CA LEU A 7 29.21 7.35 4.03
C LEU A 7 29.92 8.20 5.07
N LYS A 8 30.75 9.18 4.65
CA LYS A 8 31.45 10.07 5.56
C LYS A 8 30.54 10.80 6.55
N ARG A 9 29.32 11.18 6.14
CA ARG A 9 28.35 11.90 6.98
C ARG A 9 27.61 10.98 7.96
N ASN A 10 27.40 9.71 7.59
CA ASN A 10 26.55 8.78 8.35
C ASN A 10 27.36 7.70 9.08
N ILE A 11 28.68 7.83 9.16
CA ILE A 11 29.50 6.98 10.03
C ILE A 11 29.09 7.20 11.48
N TYR A 12 28.56 6.14 12.08
CA TYR A 12 28.40 6.08 13.53
C TYR A 12 29.79 6.03 14.18
N LYS A 13 30.15 7.08 14.92
CA LYS A 13 31.51 7.29 15.45
C LYS A 13 32.08 6.06 16.19
N PRO A 14 31.32 5.37 17.06
CA PRO A 14 31.82 4.16 17.73
C PRO A 14 32.20 3.02 16.79
N TYR A 15 31.63 2.94 15.59
CA TYR A 15 31.90 1.87 14.61
C TYR A 15 32.85 2.32 13.49
N ARG A 16 33.46 3.51 13.60
CA ARG A 16 34.24 4.13 12.52
C ARG A 16 35.26 3.21 11.86
N TYR A 17 36.02 2.45 12.65
CA TYR A 17 37.09 1.57 12.15
C TYR A 17 36.60 0.29 11.46
N TYR A 18 35.33 -0.04 11.63
CA TYR A 18 34.73 -1.25 11.06
C TYR A 18 34.00 -0.97 9.75
N TYR A 19 33.82 0.30 9.36
CA TYR A 19 33.22 0.64 8.07
C TYR A 19 34.16 0.27 6.92
N LEU A 20 33.57 -0.03 5.77
CA LEU A 20 34.25 -0.22 4.50
C LEU A 20 35.11 1.00 4.17
N ASP A 21 36.38 0.77 3.86
CA ASP A 21 37.31 1.79 3.39
C ASP A 21 37.07 2.12 1.91
N TYR A 22 35.84 2.57 1.62
CA TYR A 22 35.34 2.80 0.27
C TYR A 22 36.20 3.80 -0.51
N GLU A 23 36.77 4.81 0.16
CA GLU A 23 37.64 5.80 -0.46
C GLU A 23 38.98 5.21 -0.90
N ILE A 24 39.58 4.35 -0.06
CA ILE A 24 40.85 3.70 -0.37
C ILE A 24 40.65 2.75 -1.55
N LEU A 25 39.64 1.87 -1.48
CA LEU A 25 39.31 0.95 -2.57
C LEU A 25 39.00 1.70 -3.87
N LYS A 26 38.20 2.77 -3.80
CA LYS A 26 37.85 3.57 -4.97
C LYS A 26 39.07 4.20 -5.64
N ASN A 27 40.05 4.66 -4.86
CA ASN A 27 41.25 5.32 -5.37
C ASN A 27 42.22 4.32 -6.02
N HIS A 28 42.18 3.05 -5.62
CA HIS A 28 42.98 1.99 -6.25
C HIS A 28 42.50 1.61 -7.66
N ILE A 29 41.24 1.91 -8.00
CA ILE A 29 40.67 1.70 -9.35
C ILE A 29 41.14 2.84 -10.28
N LYS A 30 42.37 2.69 -10.81
CA LYS A 30 43.03 3.61 -11.75
C LYS A 30 42.75 3.25 -13.22
N PRO A 31 43.05 4.13 -14.20
CA PRO A 31 42.83 3.86 -15.62
C PRO A 31 43.63 2.67 -16.16
N ASP A 32 44.89 2.52 -15.73
CA ASP A 32 45.80 1.45 -16.17
C ASP A 32 45.75 0.24 -15.21
N PHE A 33 44.55 -0.25 -14.92
CA PHE A 33 44.34 -1.32 -13.94
C PHE A 33 44.71 -2.69 -14.54
N GLY A 34 45.83 -3.26 -14.08
CA GLY A 34 46.37 -4.53 -14.59
C GLY A 34 46.11 -5.75 -13.67
N PRO A 35 46.60 -6.94 -14.04
CA PRO A 35 46.44 -8.16 -13.25
C PRO A 35 47.08 -8.10 -11.85
N GLU A 36 48.22 -7.42 -11.69
CA GLU A 36 48.83 -7.23 -10.37
C GLU A 36 47.97 -6.34 -9.46
N ASP A 37 47.36 -5.30 -10.02
CA ASP A 37 46.43 -4.43 -9.29
C ASP A 37 45.15 -5.18 -8.90
N GLU A 38 44.69 -6.12 -9.71
CA GLU A 38 43.55 -6.99 -9.42
C GLU A 38 43.81 -7.85 -8.17
N GLU A 39 44.98 -8.50 -8.08
CA GLU A 39 45.34 -9.31 -6.91
C GLU A 39 45.46 -8.47 -5.64
N ILE A 40 46.08 -7.28 -5.72
CA ILE A 40 46.16 -6.35 -4.59
C ILE A 40 44.75 -5.89 -4.18
N PHE A 41 43.92 -5.50 -5.15
CA PHE A 41 42.56 -5.05 -4.90
C PHE A 41 41.71 -6.15 -4.25
N LYS A 42 41.82 -7.40 -4.71
CA LYS A 42 41.17 -8.57 -4.11
C LYS A 42 41.60 -8.75 -2.66
N SER A 43 42.91 -8.71 -2.39
CA SER A 43 43.42 -8.82 -1.02
C SER A 43 42.86 -7.72 -0.10
N MET A 44 42.84 -6.46 -0.57
CA MET A 44 42.27 -5.34 0.19
C MET A 44 40.75 -5.49 0.41
N LEU A 45 40.05 -6.01 -0.60
CA LEU A 45 38.61 -6.23 -0.54
C LEU A 45 38.27 -7.35 0.44
N ASP A 46 38.99 -8.48 0.42
CA ASP A 46 38.83 -9.60 1.35
C ASP A 46 39.16 -9.17 2.80
N GLU A 47 40.17 -8.31 3.02
CA GLU A 47 40.44 -7.73 4.34
C GLU A 47 39.27 -6.88 4.83
N ASN A 48 38.76 -5.98 3.98
CA ASN A 48 37.57 -5.17 4.30
C ASN A 48 36.34 -6.04 4.57
N PHE A 49 36.14 -7.08 3.77
CA PHE A 49 35.04 -8.02 3.91
C PHE A 49 35.11 -8.75 5.25
N SER A 50 36.28 -9.29 5.59
CA SER A 50 36.53 -10.00 6.86
C SER A 50 36.35 -9.07 8.06
N ARG A 51 36.85 -7.83 7.98
CA ARG A 51 36.71 -6.84 9.05
C ARG A 51 35.25 -6.44 9.29
N VAL A 52 34.51 -6.10 8.23
CA VAL A 52 33.11 -5.66 8.33
C VAL A 52 32.25 -6.80 8.87
N PHE A 53 32.28 -7.97 8.22
CA PHE A 53 31.39 -9.08 8.60
C PHE A 53 31.83 -9.73 9.92
N GLY A 54 33.13 -9.78 10.22
CA GLY A 54 33.62 -10.23 11.53
C GLY A 54 33.16 -9.32 12.68
N PHE A 55 33.13 -7.99 12.46
CA PHE A 55 32.53 -7.06 13.42
C PHE A 55 31.03 -7.29 13.56
N VAL A 56 30.31 -7.52 12.47
CA VAL A 56 28.86 -7.78 12.53
C VAL A 56 28.55 -9.03 13.35
N ASP A 57 29.26 -10.12 13.10
CA ASP A 57 29.10 -11.39 13.83
C ASP A 57 29.38 -11.18 15.33
N SER A 58 30.52 -10.54 15.66
CA SER A 58 30.89 -10.24 17.05
C SER A 58 29.87 -9.34 17.76
N LYS A 59 29.43 -8.28 17.08
CA LYS A 59 28.52 -7.28 17.65
C LYS A 59 27.12 -7.84 17.85
N GLN A 60 26.67 -8.72 16.95
CA GLN A 60 25.41 -9.45 17.11
C GLN A 60 25.42 -10.30 18.39
N THR A 61 26.49 -11.06 18.65
CA THR A 61 26.64 -11.84 19.89
C THR A 61 26.66 -10.95 21.13
N GLU A 62 27.37 -9.82 21.09
CA GLU A 62 27.41 -8.85 22.19
C GLU A 62 26.03 -8.27 22.51
N LEU A 63 25.31 -7.80 21.48
CA LEU A 63 23.97 -7.20 21.62
C LEU A 63 22.97 -8.23 22.16
N ASN A 64 23.01 -9.47 21.67
CA ASN A 64 22.17 -10.56 22.19
C ASN A 64 22.41 -10.79 23.69
N ARG A 65 23.67 -10.92 24.11
CA ARG A 65 24.01 -11.09 25.53
C ARG A 65 23.51 -9.93 26.39
N ARG A 66 23.59 -8.70 25.88
CA ARG A 66 23.07 -7.50 26.56
C ARG A 66 21.55 -7.50 26.66
N CYS A 67 20.84 -7.89 25.60
CA CYS A 67 19.39 -8.07 25.64
C CYS A 67 18.99 -9.08 26.73
N ASP A 68 19.66 -10.24 26.78
CA ASP A 68 19.39 -11.28 27.78
C ASP A 68 19.63 -10.80 29.22
N GLN A 69 20.72 -10.06 29.45
CA GLN A 69 21.02 -9.47 30.75
C GLN A 69 19.96 -8.46 31.19
N LEU A 70 19.51 -7.57 30.28
CA LEU A 70 18.46 -6.60 30.59
C LEU A 70 17.10 -7.29 30.81
N TYR A 71 16.81 -8.34 30.04
CA TYR A 71 15.61 -9.13 30.20
C TYR A 71 15.56 -9.86 31.56
N LYS A 72 16.69 -10.32 32.10
CA LYS A 72 16.76 -10.94 33.43
C LYS A 72 16.81 -9.94 34.60
N SER A 73 17.22 -8.69 34.36
CA SER A 73 17.40 -7.67 35.40
C SER A 73 16.08 -7.14 35.98
N THR A 74 16.00 -6.84 37.27
CA THR A 74 14.79 -6.25 37.89
C THR A 74 14.43 -4.87 37.30
N TYR A 75 13.14 -4.60 37.11
CA TYR A 75 12.66 -3.34 36.55
C TYR A 75 13.06 -2.14 37.42
N THR A 76 13.75 -1.16 36.83
CA THR A 76 14.15 0.10 37.47
C THR A 76 14.17 1.23 36.44
N ASN A 77 14.02 2.49 36.85
CA ASN A 77 14.14 3.63 35.91
C ASN A 77 15.50 3.66 35.19
N LYS A 78 16.57 3.21 35.87
CA LYS A 78 17.92 3.06 35.29
C LYS A 78 17.96 1.97 34.22
N LEU A 79 17.13 0.93 34.32
CA LEU A 79 16.98 -0.11 33.30
C LEU A 79 16.36 0.47 32.02
N ASN A 80 15.31 1.29 32.14
CA ASN A 80 14.64 1.89 30.98
C ASN A 80 15.60 2.72 30.13
N LEU A 81 16.47 3.53 30.76
CA LEU A 81 17.51 4.29 30.05
C LEU A 81 18.49 3.37 29.31
N LYS A 82 18.86 2.24 29.91
CA LYS A 82 19.73 1.23 29.25
C LYS A 82 19.04 0.55 28.07
N ILE A 83 17.74 0.30 28.16
CA ILE A 83 16.93 -0.28 27.08
C ILE A 83 16.82 0.68 25.91
N THR A 84 16.56 1.97 26.17
CA THR A 84 16.52 3.00 25.14
C THR A 84 17.87 3.14 24.44
N ALA A 85 18.97 3.21 25.21
CA ALA A 85 20.32 3.28 24.66
C ALA A 85 20.67 2.05 23.81
N LEU A 86 20.29 0.84 24.25
CA LEU A 86 20.49 -0.39 23.48
C LEU A 86 19.67 -0.35 22.17
N SER A 87 18.43 0.11 22.23
CA SER A 87 17.55 0.21 21.04
C SER A 87 18.07 1.21 20.01
N GLU A 88 18.66 2.32 20.46
CA GLU A 88 19.34 3.29 19.59
C GLU A 88 20.61 2.68 18.98
N GLU A 89 21.41 1.96 19.77
CA GLU A 89 22.59 1.25 19.30
C GLU A 89 22.25 0.19 18.25
N MET A 90 21.16 -0.58 18.45
CA MET A 90 20.67 -1.56 17.48
C MET A 90 20.24 -0.92 16.15
N ARG A 91 19.62 0.27 16.18
CA ARG A 91 19.32 1.03 14.96
C ARG A 91 20.60 1.45 14.23
N ASN A 92 21.59 1.97 14.96
CA ASN A 92 22.88 2.35 14.38
C ASN A 92 23.63 1.12 13.81
N PHE A 93 23.52 -0.04 14.46
CA PHE A 93 24.07 -1.30 13.99
C PHE A 93 23.41 -1.78 12.70
N SER A 94 22.09 -1.68 12.61
CA SER A 94 21.35 -1.96 11.39
C SER A 94 21.76 -1.03 10.23
N GLU A 95 21.87 0.28 10.49
CA GLU A 95 22.32 1.23 9.47
C GLU A 95 23.77 0.95 9.05
N PHE A 96 24.64 0.58 10.00
CA PHE A 96 25.99 0.12 9.69
C PHE A 96 25.98 -1.05 8.70
N ILE A 97 25.16 -2.09 8.94
CA ILE A 97 25.03 -3.23 8.04
C ILE A 97 24.58 -2.77 6.66
N ARG A 98 23.49 -1.99 6.59
CA ARG A 98 22.90 -1.52 5.33
C ARG A 98 23.89 -0.71 4.51
N ILE A 99 24.55 0.27 5.12
CA ILE A 99 25.51 1.15 4.46
C ILE A 99 26.69 0.35 3.91
N ASN A 100 27.25 -0.58 4.68
CA ASN A 100 28.39 -1.38 4.24
C ASN A 100 28.02 -2.35 3.12
N VAL A 101 26.87 -3.04 3.20
CA VAL A 101 26.38 -3.91 2.13
C VAL A 101 26.17 -3.13 0.83
N VAL A 102 25.57 -1.93 0.90
CA VAL A 102 25.43 -1.04 -0.26
C VAL A 102 26.80 -0.59 -0.77
N GLY A 103 27.74 -0.30 0.14
CA GLY A 103 29.10 0.08 -0.19
C GLY A 103 29.85 -0.99 -0.97
N PHE A 104 29.78 -2.25 -0.53
CA PHE A 104 30.35 -3.40 -1.25
C PHE A 104 29.73 -3.55 -2.65
N LYS A 105 28.40 -3.47 -2.77
CA LYS A 105 27.72 -3.51 -4.07
C LYS A 105 28.19 -2.38 -5.00
N LYS A 106 28.29 -1.15 -4.49
CA LYS A 106 28.72 0.01 -5.29
C LYS A 106 30.19 -0.05 -5.69
N ILE A 107 31.10 -0.53 -4.83
CA ILE A 107 32.52 -0.63 -5.17
C ILE A 107 32.77 -1.75 -6.20
N LEU A 108 32.12 -2.91 -6.04
CA LEU A 108 32.16 -4.02 -7.00
C LEU A 108 31.61 -3.58 -8.37
N SER A 109 30.45 -2.91 -8.40
CA SER A 109 29.89 -2.39 -9.65
C SER A 109 30.80 -1.34 -10.30
N ARG A 110 31.45 -0.49 -9.51
CA ARG A 110 32.38 0.51 -10.01
C ARG A 110 33.65 -0.13 -10.59
N HIS A 111 34.15 -1.18 -9.95
CA HIS A 111 35.29 -1.96 -10.40
C HIS A 111 35.01 -2.53 -11.80
N ASP A 112 33.98 -3.35 -11.93
CA ASP A 112 33.66 -4.03 -13.20
C ASP A 112 33.28 -3.05 -14.33
N LYS A 113 32.81 -1.83 -14.00
CA LYS A 113 32.56 -0.77 -15.00
C LYS A 113 33.84 -0.09 -15.51
N LYS A 114 34.92 -0.12 -14.74
CA LYS A 114 36.16 0.62 -15.01
C LYS A 114 37.33 -0.28 -15.37
N THR A 115 37.24 -1.57 -15.07
CA THR A 115 38.27 -2.57 -15.35
C THR A 115 37.73 -3.60 -16.35
N GLN A 116 38.61 -4.45 -16.88
CA GLN A 116 38.23 -5.55 -17.78
C GLN A 116 37.83 -6.83 -17.01
N PHE A 117 37.92 -6.81 -15.68
CA PHE A 117 37.69 -7.95 -14.81
C PHE A 117 36.24 -7.99 -14.32
N ASN A 118 35.73 -9.19 -14.03
CA ASN A 118 34.38 -9.41 -13.49
C ASN A 118 34.47 -9.90 -12.05
N LEU A 119 34.62 -8.96 -11.13
CA LEU A 119 34.78 -9.25 -9.70
C LEU A 119 33.43 -9.41 -9.00
N MET A 120 32.38 -8.75 -9.50
CA MET A 120 31.03 -8.90 -8.97
C MET A 120 30.57 -10.36 -9.06
N GLY A 121 30.87 -11.06 -10.16
CA GLY A 121 30.54 -12.49 -10.31
C GLY A 121 31.12 -13.37 -9.21
N GLU A 122 32.38 -13.14 -8.85
CA GLU A 122 33.12 -13.90 -7.83
C GLU A 122 32.61 -13.61 -6.41
N TYR A 123 32.46 -12.33 -6.06
CA TYR A 123 32.06 -11.91 -4.70
C TYR A 123 30.56 -11.98 -4.45
N LYS A 124 29.72 -12.12 -5.50
CA LYS A 124 28.27 -12.21 -5.37
C LYS A 124 27.82 -13.36 -4.47
N SER A 125 28.41 -14.55 -4.65
CA SER A 125 28.08 -15.72 -3.83
C SER A 125 28.50 -15.52 -2.38
N LYS A 126 29.73 -15.04 -2.14
CA LYS A 126 30.25 -14.69 -0.80
C LYS A 126 29.36 -13.66 -0.09
N LEU A 127 29.01 -12.56 -0.78
CA LEU A 127 28.17 -11.51 -0.23
C LEU A 127 26.75 -12.01 0.05
N LYS A 128 26.18 -12.84 -0.83
CA LYS A 128 24.86 -13.44 -0.63
C LYS A 128 24.84 -14.38 0.57
N GLU A 129 25.87 -15.19 0.73
CA GLU A 129 26.02 -16.07 1.90
C GLU A 129 26.10 -15.26 3.19
N LYS A 130 26.93 -14.21 3.23
CA LYS A 130 26.98 -13.31 4.39
C LYS A 130 25.66 -12.61 4.66
N ILE A 131 24.97 -12.09 3.63
CA ILE A 131 23.64 -11.48 3.78
C ILE A 131 22.62 -12.49 4.30
N ARG A 132 22.66 -13.75 3.84
CA ARG A 132 21.82 -14.82 4.38
C ARG A 132 22.16 -15.12 5.84
N ASN A 133 23.42 -15.09 6.24
CA ASN A 133 23.80 -15.23 7.64
C ASN A 133 23.33 -14.04 8.47
N LEU A 134 23.19 -12.83 7.90
CA LEU A 134 22.50 -11.70 8.54
C LEU A 134 20.99 -11.92 8.69
N GLU A 135 20.37 -12.86 7.96
CA GLU A 135 19.00 -13.27 8.24
C GLU A 135 18.90 -13.98 9.61
N SER A 136 20.01 -14.47 10.18
CA SER A 136 20.05 -14.96 11.58
C SER A 136 19.89 -13.86 12.65
N LEU A 137 19.77 -12.58 12.25
CA LEU A 137 19.42 -11.48 13.15
C LEU A 137 18.02 -11.63 13.77
N ASP A 138 17.22 -12.61 13.35
CA ASP A 138 15.92 -12.94 13.93
C ASP A 138 15.98 -13.16 15.45
N ASP A 139 17.04 -13.80 15.96
CA ASP A 139 17.24 -13.98 17.41
C ASP A 139 17.41 -12.64 18.13
N LEU A 140 18.16 -11.71 17.52
CA LEU A 140 18.40 -10.37 18.06
C LEU A 140 17.13 -9.51 18.00
N ILE A 141 16.38 -9.60 16.91
CA ILE A 141 15.07 -8.97 16.71
C ILE A 141 14.11 -9.45 17.82
N TYR A 142 14.10 -10.74 18.11
CA TYR A 142 13.25 -11.31 19.15
C TYR A 142 13.65 -10.89 20.56
N ASN A 143 14.93 -11.03 20.90
CA ASN A 143 15.45 -10.62 22.20
C ASN A 143 15.21 -9.12 22.44
N SER A 144 15.33 -8.30 21.41
CA SER A 144 14.96 -6.88 21.45
C SER A 144 13.47 -6.69 21.73
N SER A 145 12.60 -7.40 21.01
CA SER A 145 11.15 -7.37 21.22
C SER A 145 10.76 -7.70 22.66
N LYS A 146 11.39 -8.72 23.28
CA LYS A 146 11.20 -9.08 24.70
C LYS A 146 11.58 -7.96 25.65
N VAL A 147 12.71 -7.31 25.38
CA VAL A 147 13.20 -6.19 26.21
C VAL A 147 12.26 -4.98 26.11
N VAL A 148 11.77 -4.67 24.90
CA VAL A 148 10.80 -3.60 24.63
C VAL A 148 9.48 -3.86 25.36
N LEU A 149 8.97 -5.10 25.26
CA LEU A 149 7.77 -5.53 25.96
C LEU A 149 7.88 -5.34 27.48
N LYS A 150 9.02 -5.74 28.07
CA LYS A 150 9.26 -5.57 29.50
C LYS A 150 9.31 -4.11 29.94
N ASN A 151 9.78 -3.22 29.06
CA ASN A 151 9.82 -1.78 29.31
C ASN A 151 8.43 -1.13 29.16
N SER A 152 7.58 -1.68 28.30
CA SER A 152 6.22 -1.17 28.15
C SER A 152 5.44 -1.36 29.44
N LYS A 153 5.24 -0.27 30.18
CA LYS A 153 4.25 -0.23 31.27
C LYS A 153 2.93 -0.64 30.63
N ILE A 154 2.46 -1.86 30.91
CA ILE A 154 1.13 -2.29 30.51
C ILE A 154 0.18 -1.24 31.08
N LYS A 155 -0.34 -0.35 30.23
CA LYS A 155 -1.39 0.58 30.62
C LYS A 155 -2.58 -0.31 30.98
N THR A 156 -2.82 -0.49 32.27
CA THR A 156 -3.89 -1.35 32.81
C THR A 156 -5.29 -0.80 32.54
N LYS A 157 -5.41 0.44 32.03
CA LYS A 157 -6.69 0.99 31.57
C LYS A 157 -6.84 0.82 30.07
N LYS A 158 -7.74 -0.10 29.69
CA LYS A 158 -8.49 0.01 28.42
C LYS A 158 -9.29 1.31 28.50
N GLU A 159 -8.91 2.32 27.72
CA GLU A 159 -9.85 3.39 27.37
C GLU A 159 -10.86 2.79 26.40
N SER A 160 -11.86 2.10 26.94
CA SER A 160 -13.04 1.69 26.19
C SER A 160 -14.09 2.78 26.33
N GLY A 161 -14.36 3.51 25.25
CA GLY A 161 -15.56 4.34 25.18
C GLY A 161 -15.51 5.55 24.25
N THR A 162 -14.34 6.00 23.81
CA THR A 162 -14.28 7.16 22.90
C THR A 162 -14.39 6.71 21.45
N THR A 163 -15.21 7.42 20.66
CA THR A 163 -15.18 7.33 19.20
C THR A 163 -13.76 7.69 18.73
N PHE A 164 -13.13 6.79 18.01
CA PHE A 164 -11.77 6.98 17.49
C PHE A 164 -11.78 6.88 15.97
N ILE A 165 -10.87 7.62 15.34
CA ILE A 165 -10.65 7.57 13.89
C ILE A 165 -9.61 6.48 13.62
N ARG A 166 -9.97 5.49 12.80
CA ARG A 166 -9.03 4.47 12.30
C ARG A 166 -8.52 4.84 10.92
N ARG A 167 -7.20 4.89 10.76
CA ARG A 167 -6.55 5.07 9.46
C ARG A 167 -5.69 3.85 9.14
N THR A 168 -5.60 3.53 7.85
CA THR A 168 -4.77 2.43 7.35
C THR A 168 -4.09 2.88 6.07
N ASP A 169 -2.78 3.05 6.15
CA ASP A 169 -1.92 3.44 5.03
C ASP A 169 -1.00 2.25 4.68
N LYS A 170 -0.66 2.11 3.40
CA LYS A 170 0.19 1.03 2.88
C LYS A 170 1.41 1.59 2.18
N TYR A 171 2.52 0.89 2.33
CA TYR A 171 3.81 1.29 1.79
C TYR A 171 4.53 0.09 1.20
N TRP A 172 5.28 0.30 0.13
CA TRP A 172 6.25 -0.65 -0.37
C TRP A 172 7.58 -0.47 0.34
N VAL A 173 8.28 -1.57 0.55
CA VAL A 173 9.58 -1.63 1.23
C VAL A 173 10.55 -2.36 0.31
N HIS A 174 11.65 -1.71 -0.05
CA HIS A 174 12.68 -2.37 -0.84
C HIS A 174 13.31 -3.54 -0.04
N LYS A 175 13.66 -4.65 -0.70
CA LYS A 175 14.23 -5.85 -0.02
C LYS A 175 15.46 -5.50 0.84
N ASP A 176 16.34 -4.66 0.31
CA ASP A 176 17.54 -4.16 1.01
C ASP A 176 17.21 -3.37 2.31
N ASN A 177 16.00 -2.82 2.45
CA ASN A 177 15.59 -1.99 3.59
C ASN A 177 14.78 -2.75 4.65
N ILE A 178 14.43 -4.03 4.40
CA ILE A 178 13.55 -4.81 5.28
C ILE A 178 14.11 -4.91 6.70
N ASN A 179 15.38 -5.29 6.86
CA ASN A 179 15.97 -5.46 8.20
C ASN A 179 16.08 -4.13 8.93
N SER A 180 16.48 -3.07 8.23
CA SER A 180 16.56 -1.73 8.83
C SER A 180 15.22 -1.18 9.25
N LEU A 181 14.17 -1.48 8.48
CA LEU A 181 12.81 -1.19 8.87
C LEU A 181 12.39 -1.98 10.13
N LYS A 182 12.69 -3.28 10.21
CA LYS A 182 12.36 -4.11 11.40
C LYS A 182 12.99 -3.52 12.66
N PHE A 183 14.29 -3.19 12.64
CA PHE A 183 14.96 -2.59 13.80
C PHE A 183 14.41 -1.22 14.16
N PHE A 184 14.06 -0.38 13.19
CA PHE A 184 13.41 0.91 13.44
C PHE A 184 12.06 0.74 14.15
N ILE A 185 11.22 -0.20 13.69
CA ILE A 185 9.91 -0.48 14.29
C ILE A 185 10.06 -1.02 15.72
N LEU A 186 11.02 -1.93 15.94
CA LEU A 186 11.27 -2.56 17.24
C LEU A 186 11.64 -1.56 18.34
N GLN A 187 12.13 -0.37 18.02
CA GLN A 187 12.38 0.68 19.03
C GLN A 187 11.10 1.09 19.77
N ASN A 188 9.94 0.95 19.10
CA ASN A 188 8.66 1.47 19.59
C ASN A 188 7.63 0.35 19.80
N LEU A 189 7.65 -0.70 18.99
CA LEU A 189 6.66 -1.78 19.01
C LEU A 189 7.30 -3.16 19.03
N PRO A 190 6.94 -4.03 19.99
CA PRO A 190 7.38 -5.41 19.98
C PRO A 190 6.67 -6.20 18.87
N ILE A 191 7.24 -7.33 18.49
CA ILE A 191 6.60 -8.33 17.64
C ILE A 191 5.38 -8.89 18.38
N TYR A 192 4.27 -8.94 17.67
CA TYR A 192 3.04 -9.55 18.12
C TYR A 192 2.95 -10.98 17.59
N VAL A 193 3.01 -11.96 18.49
CA VAL A 193 2.79 -13.38 18.19
C VAL A 193 1.39 -13.75 18.66
N PHE A 194 0.59 -14.36 17.80
CA PHE A 194 -0.74 -14.82 18.14
C PHE A 194 -0.67 -16.29 18.59
N THR A 195 -1.08 -16.58 19.83
CA THR A 195 -1.26 -17.95 20.31
C THR A 195 -2.75 -18.28 20.39
N GLN A 196 -3.12 -19.50 19.98
CA GLN A 196 -4.48 -20.01 20.18
C GLN A 196 -4.70 -20.52 21.61
N ASN A 197 -3.61 -20.79 22.34
CA ASN A 197 -3.68 -21.31 23.69
C ASN A 197 -3.88 -20.15 24.67
N LYS A 198 -5.06 -20.08 25.30
CA LYS A 198 -5.44 -19.00 26.23
C LYS A 198 -4.57 -18.94 27.49
N ASP A 199 -3.84 -20.02 27.78
CA ASP A 199 -3.00 -20.15 28.98
C ASP A 199 -1.57 -19.62 28.78
N VAL A 200 -1.16 -19.34 27.54
CA VAL A 200 0.17 -18.78 27.22
C VAL A 200 0.01 -17.29 26.94
N GLN A 201 0.80 -16.44 27.58
CA GLN A 201 0.81 -15.02 27.20
C GLN A 201 1.25 -14.89 25.74
N ASP A 202 0.50 -14.15 24.92
CA ASP A 202 0.75 -13.93 23.49
C ASP A 202 2.25 -13.69 23.16
N PHE A 203 2.97 -13.04 24.06
CA PHE A 203 4.35 -12.62 23.87
C PHE A 203 5.44 -13.63 24.32
N GLU A 204 5.06 -14.74 24.97
CA GLU A 204 6.00 -15.78 25.42
C GLU A 204 6.18 -16.92 24.40
N SER A 205 5.29 -17.02 23.40
CA SER A 205 5.16 -18.15 22.47
C SER A 205 5.98 -18.07 21.17
N TRP A 206 7.01 -17.22 21.10
CA TRP A 206 7.86 -17.13 19.93
C TRP A 206 8.78 -18.35 19.82
N ASN A 207 8.68 -19.05 18.70
CA ASN A 207 9.70 -19.99 18.25
C ASN A 207 10.13 -19.60 16.83
N LYS A 208 11.24 -20.19 16.37
CA LYS A 208 11.76 -19.99 15.00
C LYS A 208 10.72 -20.30 13.91
N ASP A 209 9.67 -21.06 14.22
CA ASP A 209 8.60 -21.46 13.31
C ASP A 209 7.32 -20.58 13.38
N THR A 210 7.15 -19.74 14.41
CA THR A 210 5.93 -18.94 14.67
C THR A 210 6.10 -17.45 14.42
N HIS A 211 7.34 -16.97 14.25
CA HIS A 211 7.65 -15.54 14.05
C HIS A 211 7.06 -14.98 12.75
N ASP A 212 7.12 -15.76 11.67
CA ASP A 212 6.60 -15.40 10.35
C ASP A 212 5.36 -16.25 10.06
N THR A 213 4.18 -15.66 10.28
CA THR A 213 2.96 -16.36 9.92
C THR A 213 2.86 -16.43 8.41
N LYS A 214 2.98 -17.62 7.84
CA LYS A 214 2.64 -17.89 6.43
C LYS A 214 1.15 -17.68 6.25
N VAL A 215 0.76 -16.79 5.33
CA VAL A 215 -0.64 -16.49 5.03
C VAL A 215 -0.92 -16.74 3.57
N SER A 216 -1.91 -17.58 3.31
CA SER A 216 -2.43 -17.82 1.98
C SER A 216 -3.87 -17.37 1.90
N SER A 217 -4.27 -16.84 0.74
CA SER A 217 -5.66 -16.44 0.50
C SER A 217 -6.02 -16.65 -0.96
N VAL A 218 -7.01 -17.49 -1.22
CA VAL A 218 -7.60 -17.71 -2.55
C VAL A 218 -8.73 -16.73 -2.73
N TYR A 219 -8.60 -15.83 -3.69
CA TYR A 219 -9.67 -14.89 -4.07
C TYR A 219 -10.58 -15.53 -5.10
N LEU A 220 -11.87 -15.28 -4.93
CA LEU A 220 -12.91 -15.73 -5.84
C LEU A 220 -13.30 -14.59 -6.78
N ASP A 221 -13.57 -14.93 -8.02
CA ASP A 221 -14.17 -14.04 -9.03
C ASP A 221 -14.87 -14.89 -10.10
N ASN A 222 -15.62 -14.26 -11.00
CA ASN A 222 -16.24 -14.96 -12.13
C ASN A 222 -15.40 -14.84 -13.40
N GLU A 223 -15.87 -15.44 -14.50
CA GLU A 223 -15.16 -15.41 -15.79
C GLU A 223 -14.97 -14.00 -16.34
N ASN A 224 -15.88 -13.08 -16.02
CA ASN A 224 -15.86 -11.69 -16.48
C ASN A 224 -15.08 -10.76 -15.54
N PHE A 225 -14.58 -11.25 -14.41
CA PHE A 225 -13.87 -10.43 -13.41
C PHE A 225 -14.73 -9.28 -12.86
N ASP A 226 -16.01 -9.54 -12.57
CA ASP A 226 -16.94 -8.51 -12.09
C ASP A 226 -16.50 -7.97 -10.73
N LEU A 227 -16.05 -8.84 -9.80
CA LEU A 227 -15.59 -8.38 -8.48
C LEU A 227 -14.31 -7.55 -8.63
N TYR A 228 -13.42 -7.90 -9.56
CA TYR A 228 -12.24 -7.11 -9.84
C TYR A 228 -12.62 -5.71 -10.33
N THR A 229 -13.53 -5.63 -11.29
CA THR A 229 -14.00 -4.40 -11.92
C THR A 229 -14.67 -3.47 -10.90
N ASP A 230 -15.56 -4.00 -10.07
CA ASP A 230 -16.17 -3.24 -8.99
C ASP A 230 -15.13 -2.72 -7.99
N ARG A 231 -14.10 -3.53 -7.68
CA ARG A 231 -13.06 -3.19 -6.71
C ARG A 231 -12.04 -2.19 -7.24
N ILE A 232 -11.74 -2.18 -8.54
CA ILE A 232 -10.80 -1.22 -9.14
C ILE A 232 -11.45 0.16 -9.27
N HIS A 233 -12.72 0.21 -9.69
CA HIS A 233 -13.53 1.44 -9.67
C HIS A 233 -13.94 1.86 -8.26
N LYS A 234 -13.85 0.94 -7.30
CA LYS A 234 -14.33 1.08 -5.93
C LYS A 234 -15.78 1.55 -5.90
N VAL A 235 -16.63 0.81 -6.60
CA VAL A 235 -18.09 0.99 -6.55
C VAL A 235 -18.55 0.83 -5.10
N GLN A 236 -19.57 1.59 -4.71
CA GLN A 236 -20.22 1.42 -3.41
C GLN A 236 -20.65 -0.04 -3.23
N ASN A 237 -20.38 -0.63 -2.06
CA ASN A 237 -20.60 -2.04 -1.75
C ASN A 237 -19.71 -3.04 -2.53
N ALA A 238 -18.68 -2.60 -3.27
CA ALA A 238 -17.80 -3.51 -4.00
C ALA A 238 -17.12 -4.53 -3.06
N GLU A 239 -17.30 -5.81 -3.38
CA GLU A 239 -16.89 -6.92 -2.52
C GLU A 239 -15.60 -7.59 -3.00
N ALA A 240 -14.82 -8.10 -2.05
CA ALA A 240 -13.75 -9.04 -2.32
C ALA A 240 -13.93 -10.24 -1.39
N ILE A 241 -14.18 -11.40 -1.97
CA ILE A 241 -14.43 -12.66 -1.26
C ILE A 241 -13.17 -13.53 -1.40
N ARG A 242 -12.74 -14.12 -0.29
CA ARG A 242 -11.56 -14.98 -0.28
C ARG A 242 -11.61 -16.05 0.80
N ILE A 243 -10.94 -17.16 0.53
CA ILE A 243 -10.73 -18.27 1.46
C ILE A 243 -9.30 -18.19 1.96
N ARG A 244 -9.11 -18.08 3.27
CA ARG A 244 -7.82 -17.82 3.91
C ARG A 244 -7.48 -18.90 4.92
N TRP A 245 -6.21 -19.27 4.94
CA TRP A 245 -5.63 -20.09 5.99
C TRP A 245 -4.27 -19.53 6.44
N TYR A 246 -3.82 -20.02 7.58
CA TYR A 246 -2.56 -19.66 8.21
C TYR A 246 -1.73 -20.93 8.41
N GLY A 247 -0.42 -20.83 8.23
CA GLY A 247 0.51 -21.94 8.43
C GLY A 247 1.07 -22.53 7.13
N SER A 248 1.94 -23.54 7.28
CA SER A 248 2.65 -24.19 6.16
C SER A 248 1.78 -25.19 5.38
N THR A 249 0.82 -25.80 6.05
CA THR A 249 -0.15 -26.71 5.43
C THR A 249 -1.54 -26.10 5.52
N VAL A 250 -2.48 -26.65 4.75
CA VAL A 250 -3.88 -26.28 4.91
C VAL A 250 -4.39 -26.92 6.21
N PRO A 251 -4.85 -26.13 7.19
CA PRO A 251 -5.40 -26.65 8.43
C PRO A 251 -6.81 -27.21 8.22
N ASP A 252 -7.30 -27.98 9.20
CA ASP A 252 -8.66 -28.52 9.20
C ASP A 252 -9.74 -27.43 9.15
N VAL A 253 -9.43 -26.23 9.64
CA VAL A 253 -10.36 -25.09 9.70
C VAL A 253 -9.78 -23.90 8.94
N VAL A 254 -10.53 -23.39 7.96
CA VAL A 254 -10.18 -22.23 7.15
C VAL A 254 -11.17 -21.08 7.38
N PHE A 255 -10.79 -19.87 6.95
CA PHE A 255 -11.62 -18.67 7.07
C PHE A 255 -12.20 -18.27 5.71
N ILE A 256 -13.53 -18.18 5.63
CA ILE A 256 -14.22 -17.49 4.53
C ILE A 256 -14.30 -16.01 4.92
N GLU A 257 -13.68 -15.13 4.14
CA GLU A 257 -13.63 -13.69 4.43
C GLU A 257 -14.26 -12.87 3.30
N ARG A 258 -15.04 -11.85 3.68
CA ARG A 258 -15.56 -10.83 2.76
C ARG A 258 -15.13 -9.44 3.20
N LYS A 259 -14.62 -8.66 2.24
CA LYS A 259 -14.38 -7.23 2.40
C LYS A 259 -15.35 -6.44 1.54
N ARG A 260 -16.21 -5.65 2.17
CA ARG A 260 -17.14 -4.75 1.48
C ARG A 260 -16.61 -3.32 1.52
N HIS A 261 -16.55 -2.67 0.37
CA HIS A 261 -16.16 -1.27 0.28
C HIS A 261 -17.33 -0.36 0.67
N GLU A 262 -17.06 0.54 1.60
CA GLU A 262 -17.93 1.67 1.93
C GLU A 262 -17.23 2.97 1.53
N GLU A 263 -17.96 3.85 0.85
CA GLU A 263 -17.52 5.18 0.47
C GLU A 263 -17.38 6.09 1.70
N SER A 264 -16.38 6.97 1.69
CA SER A 264 -16.11 7.82 2.86
C SER A 264 -17.23 8.84 3.16
N TRP A 265 -18.08 9.16 2.18
CA TRP A 265 -19.20 10.09 2.37
C TRP A 265 -20.40 9.45 3.08
N THR A 266 -20.52 8.11 3.11
CA THR A 266 -21.63 7.45 3.84
C THR A 266 -21.44 7.54 5.35
N GLY A 267 -20.24 7.92 5.82
CA GLY A 267 -19.86 7.88 7.23
C GLY A 267 -19.53 6.47 7.72
N GLU A 268 -19.78 5.43 6.92
CA GLU A 268 -19.45 4.05 7.26
C GLU A 268 -18.01 3.68 6.84
N SER A 269 -17.32 2.94 7.70
CA SER A 269 -16.03 2.36 7.34
C SER A 269 -16.21 1.05 6.56
N SER A 270 -15.36 0.80 5.57
CA SER A 270 -15.35 -0.48 4.83
C SER A 270 -15.24 -1.67 5.80
N LYS A 271 -16.22 -2.57 5.76
CA LYS A 271 -16.35 -3.70 6.70
C LYS A 271 -15.57 -4.92 6.21
N LYS A 272 -14.88 -5.60 7.14
CA LYS A 272 -14.28 -6.93 6.91
C LYS A 272 -14.96 -7.92 7.85
N LEU A 273 -15.68 -8.86 7.28
CA LEU A 273 -16.37 -9.93 8.00
C LEU A 273 -15.80 -11.29 7.60
N ARG A 274 -15.90 -12.28 8.49
CA ARG A 274 -15.43 -13.65 8.23
C ARG A 274 -16.14 -14.66 9.11
N PHE A 275 -16.13 -15.91 8.69
CA PHE A 275 -16.48 -17.08 9.51
C PHE A 275 -15.52 -18.24 9.24
N MET A 276 -15.46 -19.18 10.17
CA MET A 276 -14.67 -20.41 10.10
C MET A 276 -15.49 -21.57 9.52
N ILE A 277 -14.86 -22.44 8.74
CA ILE A 277 -15.47 -23.64 8.15
C ILE A 277 -14.42 -24.75 8.10
N HIS A 278 -14.82 -26.02 8.27
CA HIS A 278 -13.88 -27.11 8.05
C HIS A 278 -13.52 -27.25 6.56
N GLU A 279 -12.25 -27.50 6.27
CA GLU A 279 -11.68 -27.59 4.91
C GLU A 279 -12.48 -28.53 4.01
N ARG A 280 -12.82 -29.73 4.53
CA ARG A 280 -13.63 -30.76 3.86
C ARG A 280 -14.98 -30.26 3.33
N ASN A 281 -15.54 -29.22 3.95
CA ASN A 281 -16.85 -28.68 3.61
C ASN A 281 -16.78 -27.48 2.66
N VAL A 282 -15.60 -26.96 2.36
CA VAL A 282 -15.42 -25.75 1.52
C VAL A 282 -15.94 -26.00 0.10
N ASN A 283 -15.59 -27.13 -0.51
CA ASN A 283 -16.09 -27.48 -1.85
C ASN A 283 -17.62 -27.63 -1.87
N GLY A 284 -18.20 -28.19 -0.79
CA GLY A 284 -19.64 -28.29 -0.65
C GLY A 284 -20.32 -26.92 -0.54
N PHE A 285 -19.77 -26.05 0.31
CA PHE A 285 -20.22 -24.67 0.46
C PHE A 285 -20.20 -23.92 -0.87
N MET A 286 -19.09 -24.00 -1.63
CA MET A 286 -18.96 -23.33 -2.93
C MET A 286 -19.92 -23.88 -3.99
N ALA A 287 -20.25 -25.17 -3.92
CA ALA A 287 -21.25 -25.80 -4.79
C ALA A 287 -22.70 -25.47 -4.38
N GLY A 288 -22.93 -24.69 -3.32
CA GLY A 288 -24.26 -24.35 -2.82
C GLY A 288 -24.90 -25.40 -1.92
N ARG A 289 -24.16 -26.42 -1.45
CA ARG A 289 -24.67 -27.38 -0.45
C ARG A 289 -24.77 -26.69 0.91
N ASP A 290 -25.87 -26.95 1.62
CA ASP A 290 -26.02 -26.48 2.99
C ASP A 290 -25.06 -27.26 3.91
N VAL A 291 -24.10 -26.54 4.46
CA VAL A 291 -23.11 -27.02 5.44
C VAL A 291 -23.17 -26.17 6.71
N TRP A 292 -24.32 -25.56 6.97
CA TRP A 292 -24.50 -24.62 8.06
C TRP A 292 -24.19 -25.21 9.43
N GLU A 293 -24.59 -26.45 9.70
CA GLU A 293 -24.32 -27.08 11.01
C GLU A 293 -22.82 -27.10 11.35
N ASP A 294 -21.97 -27.30 10.33
CA ASP A 294 -20.52 -27.24 10.48
C ASP A 294 -20.05 -25.83 10.87
N VAL A 295 -20.54 -24.81 10.15
CA VAL A 295 -20.19 -23.40 10.38
C VAL A 295 -20.73 -22.92 11.73
N LYS A 296 -21.95 -23.29 12.09
CA LYS A 296 -22.60 -22.96 13.36
C LYS A 296 -21.80 -23.51 14.53
N SER A 297 -21.31 -24.74 14.44
CA SER A 297 -20.48 -25.35 15.50
C SER A 297 -19.20 -24.57 15.80
N LEU A 298 -18.61 -23.91 14.80
CA LEU A 298 -17.35 -23.17 14.92
C LEU A 298 -17.52 -21.69 15.30
N ASN A 299 -18.66 -21.08 14.97
CA ASN A 299 -18.83 -19.61 15.04
C ASN A 299 -20.04 -19.14 15.86
N GLY A 300 -21.07 -19.97 16.06
CA GLY A 300 -22.37 -19.56 16.58
C GLY A 300 -23.33 -19.02 15.51
N GLU A 301 -24.53 -18.61 15.94
CA GLU A 301 -25.64 -18.21 15.04
C GLU A 301 -25.43 -16.84 14.36
N GLU A 302 -24.61 -15.97 14.96
CA GLU A 302 -24.39 -14.57 14.54
C GLU A 302 -23.86 -14.44 13.09
N VAL A 303 -23.24 -15.49 12.55
CA VAL A 303 -22.67 -15.47 11.19
C VAL A 303 -23.63 -16.00 10.11
N ARG A 304 -24.87 -16.37 10.45
CA ARG A 304 -25.85 -16.97 9.51
C ARG A 304 -26.14 -16.09 8.30
N GLU A 305 -26.33 -14.80 8.53
CA GLU A 305 -26.57 -13.82 7.47
C GLU A 305 -25.36 -13.76 6.52
N LEU A 306 -24.15 -13.63 7.08
CA LEU A 306 -22.91 -13.57 6.30
C LEU A 306 -22.67 -14.86 5.49
N TYR A 307 -22.92 -16.02 6.10
CA TYR A 307 -22.84 -17.33 5.44
C TYR A 307 -23.75 -17.38 4.22
N THR A 308 -25.02 -17.02 4.41
CA THR A 308 -26.05 -17.07 3.37
C THR A 308 -25.75 -16.08 2.25
N GLU A 309 -25.37 -14.85 2.60
CA GLU A 309 -25.00 -13.82 1.62
C GLU A 309 -23.80 -14.25 0.76
N ILE A 310 -22.75 -14.78 1.38
CA ILE A 310 -21.55 -15.21 0.63
C ILE A 310 -21.87 -16.41 -0.26
N GLN A 311 -22.61 -17.41 0.23
CA GLN A 311 -22.96 -18.59 -0.56
C GLN A 311 -23.84 -18.22 -1.77
N ASN A 312 -24.88 -17.42 -1.54
CA ASN A 312 -25.76 -16.93 -2.59
C ASN A 312 -24.97 -16.16 -3.64
N LYS A 313 -24.04 -15.29 -3.21
CA LYS A 313 -23.18 -14.54 -4.13
C LYS A 313 -22.29 -15.45 -4.97
N ILE A 314 -21.69 -16.48 -4.37
CA ILE A 314 -20.85 -17.47 -5.06
C ILE A 314 -21.67 -18.20 -6.13
N VAL A 315 -22.85 -18.70 -5.78
CA VAL A 315 -23.70 -19.48 -6.71
C VAL A 315 -24.29 -18.59 -7.80
N GLN A 316 -24.87 -17.44 -7.45
CA GLN A 316 -25.54 -16.53 -8.40
C GLN A 316 -24.57 -15.93 -9.42
N GLN A 317 -23.38 -15.51 -8.98
CA GLN A 317 -22.36 -14.92 -9.86
C GLN A 317 -21.39 -15.95 -10.43
N LYS A 318 -21.56 -17.24 -10.13
CA LYS A 318 -20.68 -18.34 -10.54
C LYS A 318 -19.21 -18.07 -10.20
N LEU A 319 -18.97 -17.62 -8.96
CA LEU A 319 -17.62 -17.30 -8.50
C LEU A 319 -16.78 -18.57 -8.37
N ARG A 320 -15.53 -18.49 -8.83
CA ARG A 320 -14.55 -19.57 -8.81
C ARG A 320 -13.20 -19.07 -8.28
N PRO A 321 -12.29 -19.97 -7.86
CA PRO A 321 -10.92 -19.60 -7.51
C PRO A 321 -10.22 -18.94 -8.72
N VAL A 322 -9.61 -17.77 -8.51
CA VAL A 322 -8.95 -17.01 -9.58
C VAL A 322 -7.49 -16.69 -9.26
N VAL A 323 -7.21 -16.18 -8.06
CA VAL A 323 -5.85 -15.84 -7.67
C VAL A 323 -5.59 -16.17 -6.20
N ARG A 324 -4.51 -16.89 -5.94
CA ARG A 324 -3.97 -17.10 -4.61
C ARG A 324 -2.93 -16.04 -4.31
N THR A 325 -3.02 -15.40 -3.16
CA THR A 325 -1.94 -14.57 -2.62
C THR A 325 -1.26 -15.32 -1.49
N TYR A 326 0.06 -15.44 -1.55
CA TYR A 326 0.91 -15.99 -0.49
C TYR A 326 1.87 -14.91 0.01
N TYR A 327 2.13 -14.86 1.31
CA TYR A 327 3.18 -14.02 1.89
C TYR A 327 3.50 -14.49 3.32
N LYS A 328 4.68 -14.13 3.82
CA LYS A 328 5.02 -14.21 5.24
C LYS A 328 4.66 -12.89 5.92
N ARG A 329 4.02 -12.95 7.09
CA ARG A 329 3.59 -11.76 7.84
C ARG A 329 4.24 -11.71 9.21
N GLN A 330 4.83 -10.55 9.48
CA GLN A 330 5.19 -10.12 10.83
C GLN A 330 4.24 -9.01 11.28
N ALA A 331 3.75 -9.09 12.51
CA ALA A 331 2.92 -8.06 13.11
C ALA A 331 3.66 -7.40 14.27
N PHE A 332 3.47 -6.10 14.47
CA PHE A 332 4.08 -5.34 15.55
C PHE A 332 3.00 -4.54 16.28
N GLN A 333 2.86 -4.75 17.58
CA GLN A 333 1.84 -4.11 18.39
C GLN A 333 2.20 -4.23 19.88
N LEU A 334 1.96 -3.16 20.65
CA LEU A 334 2.04 -3.20 22.11
C LEU A 334 0.85 -3.96 22.72
N PRO A 335 1.05 -4.71 23.82
CA PRO A 335 -0.05 -5.30 24.57
C PRO A 335 -1.00 -4.22 25.08
N ASN A 336 -2.31 -4.43 24.93
CA ASN A 336 -3.36 -3.53 25.42
C ASN A 336 -3.33 -2.10 24.84
N ASP A 337 -2.51 -1.83 23.83
CA ASP A 337 -2.52 -0.58 23.08
C ASP A 337 -2.93 -0.85 21.62
N SER A 338 -4.00 -0.18 21.20
CA SER A 338 -4.53 -0.27 19.84
C SER A 338 -4.26 0.98 19.01
N SER A 339 -3.54 1.96 19.57
CA SER A 339 -3.23 3.24 18.93
C SER A 339 -2.41 3.06 17.66
N VAL A 340 -1.46 2.12 17.66
CA VAL A 340 -0.61 1.83 16.51
C VAL A 340 -0.43 0.32 16.36
N ARG A 341 -0.71 -0.18 15.16
CA ARG A 341 -0.45 -1.57 14.76
C ARG A 341 0.19 -1.59 13.37
N LEU A 342 1.34 -2.23 13.27
CA LEU A 342 2.05 -2.42 12.00
C LEU A 342 1.98 -3.88 11.59
N SER A 343 1.95 -4.13 10.28
CA SER A 343 2.24 -5.45 9.73
C SER A 343 3.12 -5.34 8.50
N LEU A 344 4.17 -6.16 8.45
CA LEU A 344 5.09 -6.26 7.34
C LEU A 344 4.86 -7.61 6.63
N ASP A 345 4.49 -7.54 5.36
CA ASP A 345 4.35 -8.71 4.49
C ASP A 345 5.59 -8.83 3.58
N THR A 346 6.29 -9.95 3.65
CA THR A 346 7.46 -10.29 2.84
C THR A 346 7.17 -11.53 1.98
N GLU A 347 8.05 -11.83 1.02
CA GLU A 347 7.93 -13.01 0.13
C GLU A 347 6.56 -13.11 -0.57
N LEU A 348 6.03 -11.96 -0.98
CA LEU A 348 4.70 -11.88 -1.57
C LEU A 348 4.68 -12.48 -2.97
N CYS A 349 3.80 -13.47 -3.16
CA CYS A 349 3.50 -14.05 -4.46
C CYS A 349 2.00 -13.98 -4.75
N MET A 350 1.66 -13.84 -6.04
CA MET A 350 0.32 -14.05 -6.57
C MET A 350 0.38 -15.22 -7.55
N ILE A 351 -0.47 -16.21 -7.37
CA ILE A 351 -0.47 -17.46 -8.12
C ILE A 351 -1.83 -17.63 -8.76
N LYS A 352 -1.85 -17.99 -10.05
CA LYS A 352 -3.05 -18.29 -10.79
C LYS A 352 -3.66 -19.58 -10.25
N GLU A 353 -4.94 -19.53 -9.90
CA GLU A 353 -5.71 -20.72 -9.55
C GLU A 353 -6.29 -21.33 -10.84
N THR A 354 -6.18 -22.65 -11.00
CA THR A 354 -6.62 -23.37 -12.20
C THR A 354 -7.95 -24.08 -11.93
N ASN A 355 -8.79 -24.16 -12.96
CA ASN A 355 -10.15 -24.70 -12.88
C ASN A 355 -10.23 -26.22 -13.16
N SER A 356 -9.10 -26.93 -13.09
CA SER A 356 -9.00 -28.31 -13.60
C SER A 356 -9.61 -29.36 -12.67
N SER A 357 -9.76 -29.04 -11.38
CA SER A 357 -10.51 -29.83 -10.41
C SER A 357 -11.60 -28.94 -9.84
N PHE A 358 -12.76 -29.49 -9.50
CA PHE A 358 -13.84 -28.80 -8.77
C PHE A 358 -13.43 -28.42 -7.32
N SER A 359 -12.14 -28.15 -7.10
CA SER A 359 -11.53 -27.82 -5.84
C SER A 359 -11.46 -26.30 -5.68
N TRP A 360 -11.66 -25.84 -4.46
CA TRP A 360 -11.56 -24.44 -4.07
C TRP A 360 -10.13 -23.88 -4.16
N ARG A 361 -9.13 -24.75 -4.42
CA ARG A 361 -7.72 -24.40 -4.58
C ARG A 361 -6.98 -25.44 -5.43
N ARG A 362 -5.86 -25.05 -6.03
CA ARG A 362 -4.87 -25.98 -6.58
C ARG A 362 -4.11 -26.73 -5.48
N GLU A 363 -3.83 -28.00 -5.73
CA GLU A 363 -3.22 -28.94 -4.77
C GLU A 363 -1.73 -29.17 -5.01
N ASP A 364 -1.24 -28.88 -6.22
CA ASP A 364 0.16 -28.99 -6.65
C ASP A 364 1.07 -27.91 -6.01
N VAL A 365 0.48 -26.93 -5.34
CA VAL A 365 1.18 -25.81 -4.70
C VAL A 365 0.89 -25.78 -3.21
N ASN A 366 1.94 -25.99 -2.42
CA ASN A 366 1.92 -25.84 -0.96
C ASN A 366 2.25 -24.38 -0.56
N THR A 367 3.11 -24.19 0.44
CA THR A 367 3.48 -22.86 0.99
C THR A 367 4.98 -22.61 0.97
N GLU A 368 5.69 -23.32 0.08
CA GLU A 368 7.13 -23.21 -0.08
C GLU A 368 7.49 -22.17 -1.13
N TYR A 369 7.76 -20.95 -0.65
CA TYR A 369 8.38 -19.91 -1.47
C TYR A 369 9.78 -20.36 -1.94
N PRO A 370 10.19 -20.08 -3.19
CA PRO A 370 9.55 -19.20 -4.17
C PRO A 370 8.70 -19.92 -5.23
N PHE A 371 8.24 -21.15 -4.98
CA PHE A 371 7.42 -21.94 -5.92
C PHE A 371 8.09 -22.10 -7.30
N LEU A 372 9.34 -22.57 -7.32
CA LEU A 372 10.15 -22.69 -8.55
C LEU A 372 9.54 -23.64 -9.59
N GLN A 373 8.70 -24.57 -9.16
CA GLN A 373 8.00 -25.51 -10.02
C GLN A 373 6.96 -24.83 -10.94
N LEU A 374 6.52 -23.62 -10.62
CA LEU A 374 5.48 -22.93 -11.37
C LEU A 374 6.04 -22.12 -12.55
N PRO A 375 5.40 -22.21 -13.73
CA PRO A 375 5.79 -21.40 -14.88
C PRO A 375 5.53 -19.91 -14.62
N LYS A 376 6.31 -19.03 -15.24
CA LYS A 376 6.22 -17.56 -15.04
C LYS A 376 4.85 -16.97 -15.41
N SER A 377 4.08 -17.65 -16.26
CA SER A 377 2.72 -17.28 -16.65
C SER A 377 1.68 -17.53 -15.54
N GLU A 378 1.99 -18.36 -14.55
CA GLU A 378 1.09 -18.72 -13.45
C GLU A 378 1.45 -18.09 -12.11
N ILE A 379 2.61 -17.44 -12.00
CA ILE A 379 3.06 -16.84 -10.74
C ILE A 379 3.69 -15.47 -10.98
N VAL A 380 3.33 -14.52 -10.12
CA VAL A 380 3.95 -13.21 -9.94
C VAL A 380 4.65 -13.17 -8.61
N ARG A 381 5.97 -13.00 -8.63
CA ARG A 381 6.78 -12.78 -7.43
C ARG A 381 6.97 -11.29 -7.24
N PHE A 382 6.30 -10.74 -6.24
CA PHE A 382 6.29 -9.30 -6.02
C PHE A 382 7.66 -8.84 -5.49
N PRO A 383 8.27 -7.78 -6.07
CA PRO A 383 9.66 -7.44 -5.78
C PRO A 383 9.89 -6.72 -4.45
N HIS A 384 8.83 -6.27 -3.77
CA HIS A 384 8.93 -5.45 -2.56
C HIS A 384 8.20 -6.10 -1.37
N GLY A 385 8.58 -5.70 -0.16
CA GLY A 385 7.75 -5.93 1.03
C GLY A 385 6.57 -4.96 1.06
N ILE A 386 5.52 -5.29 1.81
CA ILE A 386 4.38 -4.39 2.04
C ILE A 386 4.26 -4.11 3.53
N LEU A 387 4.48 -2.85 3.92
CA LEU A 387 4.19 -2.35 5.26
C LEU A 387 2.77 -1.78 5.29
N GLU A 388 1.95 -2.23 6.21
CA GLU A 388 0.63 -1.68 6.51
C GLU A 388 0.68 -1.04 7.91
N ILE A 389 0.45 0.27 7.98
CA ILE A 389 0.43 1.04 9.23
C ILE A 389 -1.03 1.35 9.56
N LYS A 390 -1.48 0.90 10.73
CA LYS A 390 -2.81 1.21 11.27
C LYS A 390 -2.65 2.10 12.47
N THR A 391 -3.31 3.26 12.43
CA THR A 391 -3.38 4.18 13.57
C THR A 391 -4.81 4.35 14.03
N GLN A 392 -4.97 4.51 15.34
CA GLN A 392 -6.24 4.74 16.02
C GLN A 392 -6.03 5.87 17.03
N GLY A 393 -6.79 6.95 16.90
CA GLY A 393 -6.67 8.13 17.77
C GLY A 393 -7.97 8.93 17.84
N VAL A 394 -8.03 9.85 18.80
CA VAL A 394 -9.14 10.83 18.92
C VAL A 394 -9.04 11.86 17.79
N ASP A 395 -7.82 12.16 17.35
CA ASP A 395 -7.48 13.11 16.30
C ASP A 395 -6.68 12.43 15.18
N GLU A 396 -6.48 13.15 14.06
CA GLU A 396 -5.71 12.64 12.91
C GLU A 396 -4.18 12.60 13.14
N THR A 397 -3.73 12.94 14.35
CA THR A 397 -2.32 13.04 14.71
C THR A 397 -1.67 11.65 14.79
N LYS A 398 -0.51 11.50 14.15
CA LYS A 398 0.33 10.30 14.20
C LYS A 398 1.49 10.53 15.18
N PRO A 399 1.96 9.51 15.91
CA PRO A 399 3.16 9.63 16.72
C PRO A 399 4.37 10.09 15.89
N ASP A 400 5.25 10.90 16.47
CA ASP A 400 6.38 11.51 15.75
C ASP A 400 7.29 10.48 15.06
N TRP A 401 7.53 9.34 15.69
CA TRP A 401 8.33 8.27 15.11
C TRP A 401 7.68 7.64 13.86
N ILE A 402 6.35 7.66 13.74
CA ILE A 402 5.64 7.27 12.52
C ILE A 402 5.83 8.34 11.44
N ASN A 403 5.80 9.62 11.80
CA ASN A 403 6.05 10.71 10.86
C ASN A 403 7.51 10.67 10.34
N GLU A 404 8.47 10.38 11.22
CA GLU A 404 9.87 10.12 10.86
C GLU A 404 9.96 8.92 9.90
N LEU A 405 9.26 7.82 10.17
CA LEU A 405 9.27 6.65 9.31
C LEU A 405 8.69 6.93 7.91
N VAL A 406 7.58 7.65 7.84
CA VAL A 406 6.88 7.98 6.59
C VAL A 406 7.67 8.99 5.74
N SER A 407 8.40 9.91 6.38
CA SER A 407 9.27 10.87 5.70
C SER A 407 10.66 10.29 5.38
N GLY A 408 11.04 9.18 6.02
CA GLY A 408 12.33 8.52 5.86
C GLY A 408 12.51 7.78 4.52
N PRO A 409 13.74 7.29 4.25
CA PRO A 409 14.08 6.67 2.97
C PRO A 409 13.68 5.19 2.86
N LEU A 410 13.22 4.57 3.96
CA LEU A 410 13.03 3.12 4.04
C LEU A 410 11.78 2.62 3.30
N ILE A 411 10.77 3.48 3.15
CA ILE A 411 9.44 3.09 2.66
C ILE A 411 8.92 4.04 1.58
N GLU A 412 8.12 3.50 0.65
CA GLU A 412 7.43 4.25 -0.39
C GLU A 412 5.92 4.14 -0.26
N HIS A 413 5.20 5.27 -0.26
CA HIS A 413 3.76 5.28 -0.02
C HIS A 413 3.00 4.80 -1.26
N VAL A 414 2.11 3.82 -1.08
CA VAL A 414 1.24 3.32 -2.15
C VAL A 414 -0.21 3.28 -1.69
N HIS A 415 -0.96 4.27 -2.17
CA HIS A 415 -2.34 4.47 -1.77
C HIS A 415 -3.24 3.32 -2.23
N LYS A 416 -3.91 2.66 -1.27
CA LYS A 416 -4.94 1.62 -1.50
C LYS A 416 -4.47 0.41 -2.32
N PHE A 417 -3.18 0.07 -2.26
CA PHE A 417 -2.63 -1.14 -2.89
C PHE A 417 -3.45 -2.40 -2.55
N SER A 418 -3.71 -3.24 -3.54
CA SER A 418 -4.45 -4.50 -3.40
C SER A 418 -3.68 -5.66 -4.04
N LYS A 419 -3.36 -6.67 -3.21
CA LYS A 419 -2.71 -7.92 -3.66
C LYS A 419 -3.54 -8.64 -4.73
N TYR A 420 -4.87 -8.62 -4.56
CA TYR A 420 -5.83 -9.20 -5.50
C TYR A 420 -5.85 -8.47 -6.84
N LEU A 421 -5.99 -7.13 -6.82
CA LEU A 421 -6.01 -6.36 -8.07
C LEU A 421 -4.68 -6.47 -8.82
N HIS A 422 -3.55 -6.44 -8.10
CA HIS A 422 -2.24 -6.63 -8.71
C HIS A 422 -2.10 -8.03 -9.33
N GLY A 423 -2.46 -9.08 -8.60
CA GLY A 423 -2.39 -10.46 -9.08
C GLY A 423 -3.25 -10.69 -10.32
N CYS A 424 -4.51 -10.24 -10.30
CA CYS A 424 -5.40 -10.37 -11.45
C CYS A 424 -4.87 -9.62 -12.67
N ALA A 425 -4.50 -8.34 -12.51
CA ALA A 425 -4.05 -7.49 -13.62
C ALA A 425 -2.81 -8.03 -14.36
N VAL A 426 -1.92 -8.72 -13.66
CA VAL A 426 -0.68 -9.27 -14.22
C VAL A 426 -0.88 -10.71 -14.75
N LEU A 427 -1.61 -11.57 -14.03
CA LEU A 427 -1.77 -12.99 -14.41
C LEU A 427 -2.83 -13.24 -15.49
N TYR A 428 -3.73 -12.29 -15.72
CA TYR A 428 -4.84 -12.41 -16.67
C TYR A 428 -4.75 -11.34 -17.75
N PRO A 429 -4.15 -11.67 -18.92
CA PRO A 429 -3.95 -10.70 -20.01
C PRO A 429 -5.24 -10.07 -20.53
N MET A 430 -6.36 -10.79 -20.45
CA MET A 430 -7.72 -10.33 -20.81
C MET A 430 -8.19 -9.10 -20.02
N ILE A 431 -7.59 -8.80 -18.87
CA ILE A 431 -7.91 -7.61 -18.09
C ILE A 431 -7.27 -6.38 -18.76
N SER A 432 -8.12 -5.50 -19.29
CA SER A 432 -7.73 -4.26 -19.97
C SER A 432 -7.52 -3.08 -19.03
N GLU A 433 -8.21 -3.05 -17.89
CA GLU A 433 -8.08 -1.97 -16.90
C GLU A 433 -7.12 -2.38 -15.78
N ILE A 434 -6.10 -1.57 -15.53
CA ILE A 434 -5.03 -1.87 -14.60
C ILE A 434 -4.90 -0.81 -13.51
N PRO A 435 -4.48 -1.17 -12.29
CA PRO A 435 -4.29 -0.20 -11.23
C PRO A 435 -3.12 0.75 -11.53
N TYR A 436 -3.24 2.01 -11.08
CA TYR A 436 -2.26 3.08 -11.30
C TYR A 436 -0.82 2.79 -10.86
N TRP A 437 -0.62 1.88 -9.90
CA TRP A 437 0.72 1.54 -9.41
C TRP A 437 1.46 0.56 -10.32
N LEU A 438 0.80 -0.12 -11.26
CA LEU A 438 1.48 -1.10 -12.12
C LEU A 438 2.55 -0.46 -13.02
N PRO A 439 2.28 0.67 -13.72
CA PRO A 439 3.33 1.38 -14.45
C PRO A 439 4.50 1.84 -13.56
N GLN A 440 4.24 2.15 -12.28
CA GLN A 440 5.25 2.59 -11.32
C GLN A 440 6.18 1.45 -10.88
N MET A 441 5.82 0.18 -11.13
CA MET A 441 6.66 -0.97 -10.79
C MET A 441 8.00 -0.99 -11.54
N ALA A 442 8.10 -0.27 -12.67
CA ALA A 442 9.35 -0.11 -13.42
C ALA A 442 10.32 0.90 -12.76
N THR A 443 9.81 1.77 -11.86
CA THR A 443 10.60 2.79 -11.20
C THR A 443 11.17 2.26 -9.88
N SER A 444 12.43 2.61 -9.58
CA SER A 444 13.04 2.29 -8.30
C SER A 444 12.35 3.04 -7.15
N ILE A 445 12.04 2.32 -6.07
CA ILE A 445 11.46 2.90 -4.84
C ILE A 445 12.52 3.32 -3.81
N LYS A 446 13.82 3.21 -4.14
CA LYS A 446 14.90 3.61 -3.23
C LYS A 446 14.97 5.13 -3.17
N LYS A 447 14.89 5.68 -1.95
CA LYS A 447 14.91 7.13 -1.68
C LYS A 447 16.21 7.62 -1.06
N ASP A 448 17.19 6.73 -0.93
CA ASP A 448 18.44 7.08 -0.31
C ASP A 448 19.10 8.24 -1.06
N SER A 449 19.62 9.21 -0.31
CA SER A 449 20.18 10.44 -0.88
C SER A 449 21.32 10.21 -1.88
N TRP A 450 21.89 9.00 -1.96
CA TRP A 450 22.94 8.60 -2.91
C TRP A 450 22.49 7.78 -4.09
N ASP A 451 21.19 7.48 -4.19
CA ASP A 451 20.57 6.88 -5.36
C ASP A 451 19.95 7.95 -6.29
N SER A 452 20.25 9.23 -6.04
CA SER A 452 19.86 10.37 -6.88
C SER A 452 20.67 10.45 -8.17
N GLU A 453 20.41 9.50 -9.07
CA GLU A 453 20.45 9.68 -10.52
C GLU A 453 19.30 8.83 -11.07
N GLU A 454 18.19 9.48 -11.45
CA GLU A 454 17.35 9.16 -12.64
C GLU A 454 15.92 9.75 -12.51
N GLY A 455 15.34 10.08 -13.67
CA GLY A 455 14.13 10.88 -13.85
C GLY A 455 12.91 10.34 -13.12
N TYR A 456 12.08 11.23 -12.60
CA TYR A 456 10.77 10.87 -12.06
C TYR A 456 9.72 11.03 -13.16
N LYS A 457 8.71 10.17 -13.13
CA LYS A 457 7.58 10.22 -14.06
C LYS A 457 6.45 11.02 -13.43
N GLU A 458 5.93 12.00 -14.15
CA GLU A 458 4.80 12.81 -13.70
C GLU A 458 3.58 12.54 -14.58
N PHE A 459 2.38 12.63 -14.00
CA PHE A 459 1.14 12.52 -14.75
C PHE A 459 0.74 13.92 -15.21
N GLU A 460 0.82 14.15 -16.52
CA GLU A 460 0.26 15.34 -17.14
C GLU A 460 -0.94 14.91 -18.00
N ASN A 461 -2.13 15.44 -17.69
CA ASN A 461 -3.37 15.12 -18.41
C ASN A 461 -3.71 13.62 -18.51
N GLY A 462 -3.32 12.82 -17.51
CA GLY A 462 -3.57 11.38 -17.49
C GLY A 462 -2.59 10.54 -18.34
N VAL A 463 -1.59 11.19 -18.95
CA VAL A 463 -0.49 10.55 -19.67
C VAL A 463 0.75 10.57 -18.78
N LEU A 464 1.46 9.43 -18.71
CA LEU A 464 2.70 9.32 -17.95
C LEU A 464 3.84 9.88 -18.80
N ILE A 465 4.47 10.97 -18.34
CA ILE A 465 5.59 11.62 -19.04
C ILE A 465 6.88 11.32 -18.28
N ASP A 466 7.92 10.91 -19.03
CA ASP A 466 9.27 10.75 -18.51
C ASP A 466 9.94 12.12 -18.45
N ILE A 467 10.22 12.64 -17.24
CA ILE A 467 11.00 13.86 -17.08
C ILE A 467 12.48 13.43 -16.98
N PRO A 468 13.30 13.65 -18.03
CA PRO A 468 14.70 13.29 -17.97
C PRO A 468 15.41 14.12 -16.89
N PRO A 469 16.35 13.52 -16.14
CA PRO A 469 17.19 14.28 -15.22
C PRO A 469 17.98 15.33 -16.03
N LYS A 470 18.10 16.56 -15.49
CA LYS A 470 18.86 17.65 -16.13
C LYS A 470 20.24 17.13 -16.58
N GLU A 471 20.51 17.33 -17.86
CA GLU A 471 21.53 16.67 -18.68
C GLU A 471 22.91 16.52 -18.03
N THR A 472 23.49 15.31 -18.17
CA THR A 472 24.92 15.17 -18.46
C THR A 472 25.17 13.92 -19.33
N PHE A 473 25.21 14.15 -20.65
CA PHE A 473 26.01 13.51 -21.69
C PHE A 473 26.00 11.97 -21.95
N ASN A 474 25.79 11.66 -23.24
CA ASN A 474 26.04 10.46 -24.05
C ASN A 474 24.99 9.34 -24.11
N SER A 475 24.14 9.44 -25.13
CA SER A 475 23.00 8.63 -25.54
C SER A 475 23.33 7.30 -26.25
N THR A 476 24.52 6.73 -26.07
CA THR A 476 24.90 5.46 -26.75
C THR A 476 25.29 4.33 -25.80
N LEU A 477 25.29 4.54 -24.47
CA LEU A 477 25.58 3.50 -23.47
C LEU A 477 24.35 3.00 -22.68
N ASN A 478 23.16 3.56 -22.95
CA ASN A 478 21.95 3.25 -22.19
C ASN A 478 21.36 1.85 -22.47
N SER A 479 21.83 1.14 -23.51
CA SER A 479 21.44 -0.26 -23.73
C SER A 479 22.23 -1.25 -22.87
N THR A 480 23.38 -0.84 -22.30
CA THR A 480 24.28 -1.74 -21.54
C THR A 480 24.31 -1.43 -20.04
N ILE A 481 23.90 -0.22 -19.63
CA ILE A 481 23.84 0.16 -18.21
C ILE A 481 22.62 -0.45 -17.50
N ASN A 482 21.52 -0.70 -18.23
CA ASN A 482 20.32 -1.34 -17.68
C ASN A 482 20.45 -2.87 -17.48
N THR A 483 21.56 -3.48 -17.90
CA THR A 483 21.77 -4.93 -17.80
C THR A 483 22.56 -5.41 -16.57
N LEU A 484 23.02 -4.51 -15.68
CA LEU A 484 24.07 -4.87 -14.70
C LEU A 484 23.72 -4.67 -13.20
N ASN A 485 22.46 -4.43 -12.84
CA ASN A 485 21.97 -4.68 -11.48
C ASN A 485 21.65 -6.18 -11.32
N THR A 486 22.65 -7.05 -11.31
CA THR A 486 22.47 -8.52 -11.43
C THR A 486 22.11 -9.27 -10.14
N THR A 487 21.83 -8.57 -9.03
CA THR A 487 20.93 -9.10 -7.97
C THR A 487 19.46 -8.95 -8.35
N ASP A 488 19.17 -7.97 -9.21
CA ASP A 488 17.90 -7.84 -9.88
C ASP A 488 17.81 -8.74 -11.10
N THR A 489 18.86 -9.35 -11.67
CA THR A 489 18.68 -10.23 -12.84
C THR A 489 18.05 -11.58 -12.54
N ILE A 490 18.46 -12.29 -11.47
CA ILE A 490 17.76 -13.54 -11.04
C ILE A 490 16.37 -13.20 -10.49
N ASN A 491 16.21 -12.05 -9.82
CA ASN A 491 14.89 -11.58 -9.43
C ASN A 491 14.07 -11.11 -10.65
N SER A 492 14.66 -10.56 -11.72
CA SER A 492 14.00 -10.06 -12.93
C SER A 492 13.63 -11.20 -13.87
N GLU A 493 14.42 -12.26 -13.88
CA GLU A 493 14.05 -13.52 -14.51
C GLU A 493 12.85 -14.15 -13.77
N LEU A 494 12.71 -13.89 -12.47
CA LEU A 494 11.60 -14.38 -11.64
C LEU A 494 10.40 -13.41 -11.54
N ILE A 495 10.58 -12.14 -11.91
CA ILE A 495 9.54 -11.11 -11.97
C ILE A 495 8.79 -11.33 -13.28
N SER A 496 7.47 -11.46 -13.17
CA SER A 496 6.62 -11.61 -14.36
C SER A 496 6.71 -10.34 -15.20
N PRO A 497 6.85 -10.44 -16.54
CA PRO A 497 6.79 -9.28 -17.41
C PRO A 497 5.44 -8.59 -17.20
N ILE A 498 5.48 -7.35 -16.73
CA ILE A 498 4.28 -6.53 -16.54
C ILE A 498 4.02 -5.86 -17.88
N ASP A 499 3.19 -6.50 -18.71
CA ASP A 499 2.72 -5.85 -19.93
C ASP A 499 1.63 -4.82 -19.58
N THR A 500 1.99 -3.55 -19.76
CA THR A 500 1.09 -2.40 -19.57
C THR A 500 0.70 -1.74 -20.90
N HIS A 501 1.21 -2.22 -22.04
CA HIS A 501 0.96 -1.60 -23.32
C HIS A 501 -0.51 -1.77 -23.73
N GLY A 502 -1.14 -0.65 -24.12
CA GLY A 502 -2.55 -0.64 -24.56
C GLY A 502 -3.59 -0.84 -23.45
N LYS A 503 -3.18 -0.93 -22.18
CA LYS A 503 -4.09 -1.09 -21.04
C LYS A 503 -4.51 0.27 -20.45
N LYS A 504 -5.78 0.38 -20.05
CA LYS A 504 -6.33 1.59 -19.42
C LYS A 504 -5.93 1.65 -17.95
N ILE A 505 -5.45 2.80 -17.50
CA ILE A 505 -5.05 2.97 -16.10
C ILE A 505 -6.24 3.48 -15.29
N ALA A 506 -6.68 2.68 -14.33
CA ALA A 506 -7.70 3.07 -13.37
C ALA A 506 -7.05 3.87 -12.23
N ILE A 507 -7.26 5.19 -12.26
CA ILE A 507 -6.83 6.10 -11.20
C ILE A 507 -7.96 6.23 -10.17
N PRO A 508 -7.72 5.91 -8.89
CA PRO A 508 -8.74 6.06 -7.87
C PRO A 508 -9.01 7.54 -7.59
N VAL A 509 -10.08 8.09 -8.17
CA VAL A 509 -10.54 9.45 -7.86
C VAL A 509 -11.18 9.46 -6.46
N ARG A 510 -10.61 10.25 -5.55
CA ARG A 510 -11.21 10.50 -4.24
C ARG A 510 -12.28 11.58 -4.40
N VAL A 511 -13.54 11.21 -4.25
CA VAL A 511 -14.62 12.19 -4.13
C VAL A 511 -14.69 12.64 -2.68
N GLU A 512 -14.38 13.90 -2.44
CA GLU A 512 -14.49 14.47 -1.11
C GLU A 512 -15.95 14.85 -0.82
N PRO A 513 -16.44 14.70 0.43
CA PRO A 513 -17.80 15.09 0.80
C PRO A 513 -18.13 16.55 0.44
N LYS A 514 -17.12 17.43 0.47
CA LYS A 514 -17.25 18.84 0.07
C LYS A 514 -17.77 19.02 -1.37
N VAL A 515 -17.52 18.06 -2.26
CA VAL A 515 -17.99 18.11 -3.65
C VAL A 515 -19.51 17.93 -3.72
N PHE A 516 -20.07 17.03 -2.91
CA PHE A 516 -21.52 16.86 -2.78
C PHE A 516 -22.17 18.11 -2.17
N PHE A 517 -21.59 18.65 -1.10
CA PHE A 517 -22.07 19.90 -0.49
C PHE A 517 -21.94 21.11 -1.43
N ALA A 518 -20.92 21.15 -2.29
CA ALA A 518 -20.80 22.19 -3.32
C ALA A 518 -21.90 22.07 -4.38
N ASN A 519 -22.24 20.84 -4.80
CA ASN A 519 -23.35 20.59 -5.71
C ASN A 519 -24.69 21.01 -5.09
N GLU A 520 -24.93 20.64 -3.83
CA GLU A 520 -26.13 21.02 -3.07
C GLU A 520 -26.22 22.53 -2.89
N ARG A 521 -25.12 23.21 -2.51
CA ARG A 521 -25.08 24.67 -2.39
C ARG A 521 -25.43 25.36 -3.71
N THR A 522 -24.91 24.85 -4.82
CA THR A 522 -25.22 25.38 -6.16
C THR A 522 -26.70 25.18 -6.48
N PHE A 523 -27.25 24.01 -6.22
CA PHE A 523 -28.68 23.75 -6.38
C PHE A 523 -29.54 24.72 -5.56
N LEU A 524 -29.22 24.89 -4.28
CA LEU A 524 -29.93 25.80 -3.38
C LEU A 524 -29.86 27.25 -3.84
N SER A 525 -28.72 27.72 -4.36
CA SER A 525 -28.61 29.09 -4.89
C SER A 525 -29.51 29.31 -6.11
N TRP A 526 -29.60 28.33 -7.01
CA TRP A 526 -30.49 28.42 -8.18
C TRP A 526 -31.97 28.37 -7.78
N VAL A 527 -32.33 27.50 -6.83
CA VAL A 527 -33.70 27.42 -6.31
C VAL A 527 -34.08 28.69 -5.55
N GLN A 528 -33.18 29.26 -4.75
CA GLN A 528 -33.41 30.55 -4.08
C GLN A 528 -33.70 31.67 -5.10
N PHE A 529 -32.95 31.74 -6.19
CA PHE A 529 -33.21 32.71 -7.26
C PHE A 529 -34.56 32.47 -7.95
N ALA A 530 -34.91 31.21 -8.23
CA ALA A 530 -36.22 30.86 -8.77
C ALA A 530 -37.35 31.28 -7.81
N ILE A 531 -37.25 30.99 -6.51
CA ILE A 531 -38.24 31.38 -5.49
C ILE A 531 -38.37 32.91 -5.43
N PHE A 532 -37.26 33.64 -5.45
CA PHE A 532 -37.28 35.10 -5.46
C PHE A 532 -38.03 35.65 -6.68
N LEU A 533 -37.72 35.15 -7.89
CA LEU A 533 -38.37 35.55 -9.13
C LEU A 533 -39.87 35.19 -9.14
N GLY A 534 -40.22 34.00 -8.66
CA GLY A 534 -41.61 33.55 -8.52
C GLY A 534 -42.38 34.37 -7.49
N GLY A 535 -41.73 34.76 -6.39
CA GLY A 535 -42.29 35.63 -5.36
C GLY A 535 -42.61 37.02 -5.89
N ILE A 536 -41.70 37.63 -6.66
CA ILE A 536 -41.96 38.90 -7.36
C ILE A 536 -43.11 38.74 -8.35
N GLY A 537 -43.10 37.70 -9.17
CA GLY A 537 -44.17 37.46 -10.14
C GLY A 537 -45.55 37.26 -9.47
N THR A 538 -45.60 36.54 -8.36
CA THR A 538 -46.82 36.34 -7.56
C THR A 538 -47.30 37.64 -6.92
N ALA A 539 -46.38 38.45 -6.36
CA ALA A 539 -46.71 39.76 -5.81
C ALA A 539 -47.29 40.70 -6.87
N MET A 540 -46.73 40.68 -8.08
CA MET A 540 -47.23 41.49 -9.22
C MET A 540 -48.63 41.05 -9.68
N LEU A 541 -48.94 39.76 -9.62
CA LEU A 541 -50.30 39.25 -9.89
C LEU A 541 -51.31 39.71 -8.84
N GLY A 542 -50.91 39.82 -7.57
CA GLY A 542 -51.77 40.26 -6.47
C GLY A 542 -52.18 41.73 -6.54
N LEU A 543 -51.52 42.56 -7.35
CA LEU A 543 -51.82 44.01 -7.47
C LEU A 543 -53.08 44.32 -8.30
N GLY A 544 -53.68 43.34 -8.99
CA GLY A 544 -54.98 43.48 -9.65
C GLY A 544 -54.99 44.29 -10.96
N GLU A 545 -53.86 44.88 -11.39
CA GLU A 545 -53.74 45.56 -12.68
C GLU A 545 -53.52 44.58 -13.83
N SER A 546 -54.33 44.63 -14.91
CA SER A 546 -54.24 43.69 -16.03
C SER A 546 -52.87 43.68 -16.74
N LYS A 547 -52.17 44.82 -16.77
CA LYS A 547 -50.82 44.92 -17.35
C LYS A 547 -49.73 44.34 -16.45
N ALA A 548 -49.82 44.58 -15.14
CA ALA A 548 -48.90 44.03 -14.15
C ALA A 548 -49.07 42.50 -14.01
N GLY A 549 -50.30 42.00 -14.14
CA GLY A 549 -50.58 40.56 -14.11
C GLY A 549 -49.91 39.79 -15.25
N PHE A 550 -49.91 40.34 -16.47
CA PHE A 550 -49.23 39.70 -17.61
C PHE A 550 -47.70 39.60 -17.40
N SER A 551 -47.07 40.67 -16.89
CA SER A 551 -45.66 40.62 -16.50
C SER A 551 -45.37 39.64 -15.36
N GLY A 552 -46.30 39.50 -14.39
CA GLY A 552 -46.17 38.55 -13.29
C GLY A 552 -46.18 37.09 -13.76
N ILE A 553 -47.06 36.75 -14.72
CA ILE A 553 -47.12 35.41 -15.33
C ILE A 553 -45.80 35.07 -16.02
N ILE A 554 -45.23 35.99 -16.81
CA ILE A 554 -43.95 35.79 -17.50
C ILE A 554 -42.82 35.49 -16.49
N LEU A 555 -42.74 36.23 -15.39
CA LEU A 555 -41.71 36.02 -14.36
C LEU A 555 -41.90 34.68 -13.63
N ILE A 556 -43.14 34.26 -13.37
CA ILE A 556 -43.43 32.94 -12.79
C ILE A 556 -43.02 31.82 -13.75
N THR A 557 -43.31 31.95 -15.04
CA THR A 557 -42.91 30.94 -16.04
C THR A 557 -41.38 30.80 -16.09
N VAL A 558 -40.64 31.92 -16.09
CA VAL A 558 -39.17 31.88 -16.06
C VAL A 558 -38.65 31.27 -14.75
N SER A 559 -39.26 31.59 -13.61
CA SER A 559 -38.93 30.98 -12.31
C SER A 559 -39.05 29.44 -12.35
N VAL A 560 -40.14 28.92 -12.93
CA VAL A 560 -40.35 27.48 -13.10
C VAL A 560 -39.26 26.85 -13.99
N ILE A 561 -38.89 27.50 -15.09
CA ILE A 561 -37.81 27.04 -15.98
C ILE A 561 -36.47 26.97 -15.21
N PHE A 562 -36.14 28.00 -14.44
CA PHE A 562 -34.94 28.02 -13.59
C PHE A 562 -34.95 26.89 -12.54
N SER A 563 -36.12 26.60 -11.96
CA SER A 563 -36.28 25.50 -10.99
C SER A 563 -36.08 24.12 -11.61
N PHE A 564 -36.63 23.87 -12.81
CA PHE A 564 -36.42 22.60 -13.51
C PHE A 564 -34.96 22.42 -13.96
N TYR A 565 -34.34 23.48 -14.46
CA TYR A 565 -32.93 23.42 -14.86
C TYR A 565 -32.01 23.15 -13.65
N SER A 566 -32.26 23.79 -12.51
CA SER A 566 -31.44 23.56 -11.31
C SER A 566 -31.51 22.10 -10.83
N LEU A 567 -32.71 21.49 -10.87
CA LEU A 567 -32.89 20.08 -10.56
C LEU A 567 -32.18 19.17 -11.56
N TYR A 568 -32.30 19.46 -12.86
CA TYR A 568 -31.58 18.73 -13.91
C TYR A 568 -30.06 18.79 -13.68
N LEU A 569 -29.50 19.99 -13.48
CA LEU A 569 -28.07 20.18 -13.25
C LEU A 569 -27.60 19.46 -11.99
N TYR A 570 -28.39 19.50 -10.92
CA TYR A 570 -28.11 18.79 -9.68
C TYR A 570 -28.03 17.27 -9.90
N LEU A 571 -29.02 16.68 -10.57
CA LEU A 571 -29.08 15.23 -10.85
C LEU A 571 -27.97 14.79 -11.81
N TRP A 572 -27.69 15.58 -12.85
CA TRP A 572 -26.62 15.31 -13.80
C TRP A 572 -25.26 15.33 -13.11
N ARG A 573 -24.96 16.40 -12.34
CA ARG A 573 -23.72 16.48 -11.54
C ARG A 573 -23.63 15.37 -10.50
N ALA A 574 -24.70 15.09 -9.76
CA ALA A 574 -24.72 14.01 -8.78
C ALA A 574 -24.45 12.64 -9.43
N GLY A 575 -25.00 12.41 -10.64
CA GLY A 575 -24.71 11.22 -11.44
C GLY A 575 -23.24 11.12 -11.85
N MET A 576 -22.65 12.21 -12.33
CA MET A 576 -21.23 12.25 -12.72
C MET A 576 -20.29 12.07 -11.52
N ILE A 577 -20.60 12.72 -10.39
CA ILE A 577 -19.84 12.59 -9.13
C ILE A 577 -19.90 11.14 -8.64
N ARG A 578 -21.08 10.51 -8.68
CA ARG A 578 -21.26 9.10 -8.28
C ARG A 578 -20.51 8.13 -9.19
N LYS A 579 -20.42 8.44 -10.49
CA LYS A 579 -19.62 7.70 -11.48
C LYS A 579 -18.14 8.08 -11.49
N ARG A 580 -17.72 9.03 -10.64
CA ARG A 580 -16.35 9.53 -10.49
C ARG A 580 -15.71 9.97 -11.81
N HIS A 581 -16.49 10.64 -12.65
CA HIS A 581 -15.97 11.17 -13.92
C HIS A 581 -14.84 12.18 -13.64
N PRO A 582 -13.73 12.20 -14.40
CA PRO A 582 -12.63 13.15 -14.16
C PRO A 582 -12.99 14.62 -14.41
N GLY A 583 -14.22 14.91 -14.84
CA GLY A 583 -14.70 16.25 -15.17
C GLY A 583 -14.50 16.63 -16.63
N PRO A 584 -14.83 17.87 -17.04
CA PRO A 584 -15.33 18.97 -16.20
C PRO A 584 -16.78 18.78 -15.71
N TYR A 585 -17.11 19.35 -14.54
CA TYR A 585 -18.45 19.28 -13.92
C TYR A 585 -19.32 20.50 -14.26
N ASP A 586 -18.82 21.39 -15.10
CA ASP A 586 -19.46 22.67 -15.42
C ASP A 586 -20.24 22.58 -16.73
N ASP A 587 -21.49 23.04 -16.69
CA ASP A 587 -22.29 23.25 -17.88
C ASP A 587 -21.97 24.65 -18.44
N ILE A 588 -21.32 24.67 -19.60
CA ILE A 588 -20.84 25.89 -20.26
C ILE A 588 -21.99 26.64 -20.94
N TYR A 589 -23.06 25.94 -21.34
CA TYR A 589 -24.09 26.49 -22.22
C TYR A 589 -25.40 26.81 -21.51
N GLY A 590 -25.78 26.03 -20.50
CA GLY A 590 -27.05 26.23 -19.78
C GLY A 590 -27.17 27.59 -19.08
N PRO A 591 -26.19 28.05 -18.27
CA PRO A 591 -26.30 29.32 -17.56
C PRO A 591 -26.42 30.54 -18.51
N PRO A 592 -25.63 30.67 -19.60
CA PRO A 592 -25.82 31.74 -20.58
C PRO A 592 -27.22 31.75 -21.20
N VAL A 593 -27.77 30.59 -21.59
CA VAL A 593 -29.11 30.49 -22.19
C VAL A 593 -30.18 30.97 -21.20
N LEU A 594 -30.10 30.57 -19.94
CA LEU A 594 -31.04 31.01 -18.91
C LEU A 594 -30.96 32.51 -18.64
N VAL A 595 -29.76 33.09 -18.65
CA VAL A 595 -29.59 34.54 -18.52
C VAL A 595 -30.22 35.27 -19.70
N CYS A 596 -30.04 34.80 -20.94
CA CYS A 596 -30.70 35.38 -22.11
C CYS A 596 -32.24 35.31 -22.01
N VAL A 597 -32.80 34.16 -21.61
CA VAL A 597 -34.24 33.99 -21.41
C VAL A 597 -34.76 34.95 -20.33
N PHE A 598 -34.03 35.08 -19.22
CA PHE A 598 -34.37 36.01 -18.14
C PHE A 598 -34.32 37.47 -18.59
N LEU A 599 -33.27 37.89 -19.31
CA LEU A 599 -33.14 39.26 -19.83
C LEU A 599 -34.25 39.61 -20.83
N LEU A 600 -34.62 38.67 -21.71
CA LEU A 600 -35.74 38.84 -22.64
C LEU A 600 -37.06 38.98 -21.89
N ALA A 601 -37.32 38.13 -20.90
CA ALA A 601 -38.50 38.19 -20.05
C ALA A 601 -38.58 39.51 -19.26
N MET A 602 -37.44 40.00 -18.76
CA MET A 602 -37.35 41.28 -18.07
C MET A 602 -37.58 42.46 -19.01
N ALA A 603 -37.01 42.43 -20.22
CA ALA A 603 -37.24 43.46 -21.25
C ALA A 603 -38.72 43.51 -21.65
N LEU A 604 -39.35 42.36 -21.89
CA LEU A 604 -40.78 42.27 -22.16
C LEU A 604 -41.60 42.82 -20.98
N SER A 605 -41.27 42.42 -19.75
CA SER A 605 -41.93 42.93 -18.55
C SER A 605 -41.86 44.47 -18.44
N ILE A 606 -40.71 45.06 -18.76
CA ILE A 606 -40.52 46.52 -18.76
C ILE A 606 -41.33 47.19 -19.88
N ILE A 607 -41.32 46.63 -21.10
CA ILE A 607 -42.08 47.16 -22.25
C ILE A 607 -43.59 47.13 -21.99
N TYR A 608 -44.10 46.07 -21.39
CA TYR A 608 -45.53 45.97 -21.05
C TYR A 608 -45.93 46.90 -19.89
N LYS A 609 -44.98 47.27 -19.01
CA LYS A 609 -45.19 48.19 -17.89
C LYS A 609 -45.09 49.67 -18.29
N PHE A 610 -44.14 50.04 -19.14
CA PHE A 610 -43.95 51.41 -19.61
C PHE A 610 -44.41 51.54 -21.07
N PRO A 611 -45.55 52.21 -21.37
CA PRO A 611 -45.90 52.49 -22.74
C PRO A 611 -44.85 53.42 -23.32
N LEU A 612 -44.03 52.93 -24.25
CA LEU A 612 -43.23 53.77 -25.13
C LEU A 612 -44.21 54.72 -25.82
N LYS A 613 -44.22 55.99 -25.43
CA LYS A 613 -44.97 57.05 -26.09
C LYS A 613 -44.48 57.07 -27.55
N ARG A 614 -45.33 56.64 -28.50
CA ARG A 614 -45.04 56.82 -29.93
C ARG A 614 -44.88 58.33 -30.16
N ILE A 615 -43.68 58.76 -30.57
CA ILE A 615 -43.42 60.10 -31.12
C ILE A 615 -44.04 60.17 -32.51
#